data_AF-A0A7X8GH63-F1
#
_entry.id   AF-A0A7X8GH63-F1
#
_cell.length_a   1.000
_cell.length_b   1.000
_cell.length_c   1.000
_cell.angle_alpha   90.00
_cell.angle_beta   90.00
_cell.angle_gamma   90.00
#
_symmetry.space_group_name_H-M   'P 1'
#
loop_
_entity.id
_entity.type
_entity.pdbx_description
1 polymer ?
#
loop_
_entity_poly.entity_id
_entity_poly.type
_entity_poly.pdbx_seq_one_letter_code
_entity_poly.pdbx_strand_id
1 'polypeptide(L)'
;MRWKGRLKTFGAVLASLLVASAPAGAGLVGGTGYGVNEPTMDTRTGKSYAGGMDVVYAQIATGTAAAKTRSFLKCEDGDWSGNWGVQVAMYDYRGKFVGTLGSAVNPYGSGMYSVFAQGLKVDPTPDGGGNRAVWFSMTGSGADEGDWYTVTVNPDFNTVVSGPTAQFSQAGNWEVEWNPVTGQGFFAGKATDAWVEPHAIYIWTGTKLQKVVDVGGYSCGFAFDPDGNLYTGTYTDSGPASQQYVRMYTAAQVAAAVSSGTPLTPAAAANTIAIPSPNGVYLGANDLEADVDGNIYLTANGAWDDTYQSDVGYVFRIDAWNPSSPPTTMTRIAAGTMDPSNPDWQKAMAFDGSSNLAEGGHYDPTNPSQMGNRLYVDQDFWWGSGGPDVVSGLSTSTDTDADGVPDALDNAHLTANAAQQDADQDMYGNIADADFNNDGLVGTTDMAILKANWLGSNPVVDMDGNGTVGTSDFTRFKSRWLASAPFF
;
A
#
# COMPACT_ATOMS: atom_id res chain seq x y z
N MET A 1 70.29 -16.42 18.88
CA MET A 1 69.36 -17.02 19.87
C MET A 1 68.04 -16.27 19.82
N ARG A 2 66.95 -17.00 20.04
CA ARG A 2 65.56 -16.71 19.68
C ARG A 2 64.98 -15.45 20.35
N TRP A 3 64.30 -14.61 19.57
CA TRP A 3 63.18 -13.79 20.04
C TRP A 3 61.91 -14.65 19.94
N LYS A 4 61.27 -14.97 21.08
CA LYS A 4 59.95 -15.60 21.13
C LYS A 4 59.15 -15.09 22.33
N GLY A 5 58.05 -14.40 22.02
CA GLY A 5 56.72 -14.72 22.54
C GLY A 5 56.29 -14.10 23.87
N ARG A 6 55.37 -13.14 23.80
CA ARG A 6 53.93 -13.34 24.14
C ARG A 6 53.22 -11.98 24.12
N LEU A 7 52.59 -11.65 22.99
CA LEU A 7 51.46 -10.72 22.99
C LEU A 7 50.23 -11.56 23.39
N LYS A 8 49.68 -11.31 24.58
CA LYS A 8 48.33 -11.75 24.93
C LYS A 8 47.40 -10.57 24.64
N THR A 9 46.59 -10.77 23.59
CA THR A 9 45.36 -10.06 23.26
C THR A 9 44.46 -9.91 24.50
N PHE A 10 44.07 -8.68 24.84
CA PHE A 10 42.84 -8.35 25.53
C PHE A 10 42.49 -6.90 25.24
N GLY A 11 41.26 -6.65 24.77
CA GLY A 11 40.70 -5.30 24.63
C GLY A 11 40.15 -4.92 23.25
N ALA A 12 39.51 -5.84 22.52
CA ALA A 12 38.45 -5.39 21.63
C ALA A 12 37.25 -5.07 22.53
N VAL A 13 37.02 -3.78 22.78
CA VAL A 13 35.74 -3.31 23.33
C VAL A 13 34.71 -3.65 22.26
N LEU A 14 33.93 -4.71 22.48
CA LEU A 14 32.67 -4.89 21.78
C LEU A 14 31.84 -3.65 22.14
N ALA A 15 31.77 -2.69 21.23
CA ALA A 15 30.60 -1.84 21.12
C ALA A 15 29.48 -2.76 20.61
N SER A 16 28.90 -3.56 21.51
CA SER A 16 27.55 -4.03 21.33
C SER A 16 26.67 -2.79 21.40
N LEU A 17 26.52 -2.12 20.26
CA LEU A 17 25.39 -1.22 20.05
C LEU A 17 24.17 -2.04 20.44
N LEU A 18 23.37 -1.50 21.36
CA LEU A 18 21.99 -1.90 21.42
C LEU A 18 21.43 -1.64 20.03
N VAL A 19 21.35 -2.68 19.21
CA VAL A 19 20.34 -2.76 18.17
C VAL A 19 19.06 -2.62 18.99
N ALA A 20 18.48 -1.42 18.98
CA ALA A 20 17.07 -1.31 19.22
C ALA A 20 16.47 -2.24 18.18
N SER A 21 16.04 -3.44 18.62
CA SER A 21 15.16 -4.24 17.82
C SER A 21 14.09 -3.28 17.34
N ALA A 22 13.91 -3.18 16.02
CA ALA A 22 12.74 -2.53 15.44
C ALA A 22 11.56 -2.90 16.34
N PRO A 23 10.71 -1.94 16.76
CA PRO A 23 9.55 -2.28 17.54
C PRO A 23 8.89 -3.46 16.83
N ALA A 24 8.49 -4.49 17.59
CA ALA A 24 7.74 -5.61 17.06
C ALA A 24 6.43 -5.05 16.49
N GLY A 25 6.52 -4.52 15.28
CA GLY A 25 5.48 -3.83 14.58
C GLY A 25 4.85 -4.87 13.68
N ALA A 26 3.53 -4.98 13.80
CA ALA A 26 2.68 -5.71 12.89
C ALA A 26 2.66 -7.23 13.01
N GLY A 27 1.46 -7.79 13.13
CA GLY A 27 1.26 -9.24 13.21
C GLY A 27 1.64 -10.03 11.95
N LEU A 28 2.16 -9.40 10.89
CA LEU A 28 2.68 -10.06 9.68
C LEU A 28 4.15 -10.46 9.84
N VAL A 29 4.50 -11.66 9.39
CA VAL A 29 5.88 -12.15 9.32
C VAL A 29 6.20 -12.53 7.89
N GLY A 30 7.31 -12.01 7.39
CA GLY A 30 7.82 -12.33 6.05
C GLY A 30 8.17 -13.82 5.90
N GLY A 31 7.88 -14.35 4.71
CA GLY A 31 8.29 -15.69 4.30
C GLY A 31 9.75 -15.74 3.84
N THR A 32 10.21 -16.90 3.40
CA THR A 32 11.58 -17.06 2.90
C THR A 32 11.86 -16.09 1.75
N GLY A 33 12.81 -15.17 1.95
CA GLY A 33 13.22 -14.18 0.96
C GLY A 33 12.48 -12.85 1.01
N TYR A 34 11.45 -12.71 1.85
CA TYR A 34 10.66 -11.49 2.03
C TYR A 34 10.73 -11.01 3.48
N GLY A 35 10.92 -9.71 3.67
CA GLY A 35 10.87 -9.04 4.97
C GLY A 35 9.61 -8.18 5.11
N VAL A 36 9.18 -7.97 6.36
CA VAL A 36 8.20 -6.94 6.71
C VAL A 36 9.01 -5.78 7.27
N ASN A 37 9.05 -4.69 6.51
CA ASN A 37 10.01 -3.63 6.71
C ASN A 37 9.27 -2.29 6.57
N GLU A 38 8.24 -1.96 7.34
CA GLU A 38 7.67 -0.59 7.34
C GLU A 38 7.08 -0.28 8.73
N PRO A 39 7.11 0.98 9.19
CA PRO A 39 6.44 1.38 10.42
C PRO A 39 4.93 1.34 10.25
N THR A 40 4.24 0.99 11.33
CA THR A 40 2.78 1.06 11.44
C THR A 40 2.29 2.48 11.15
N MET A 41 1.28 2.65 10.29
CA MET A 41 0.62 3.94 10.11
C MET A 41 -0.15 4.33 11.37
N ASP A 42 -0.02 5.58 11.83
CA ASP A 42 -0.77 6.03 13.00
C ASP A 42 -2.27 6.13 12.69
N THR A 43 -3.12 5.48 13.50
CA THR A 43 -4.55 5.79 13.44
C THR A 43 -4.84 7.15 14.02
N ARG A 44 -5.70 7.90 13.32
CA ARG A 44 -6.32 9.08 13.91
C ARG A 44 -7.22 8.66 15.07
N THR A 45 -7.08 9.38 16.19
CA THR A 45 -7.93 9.14 17.37
C THR A 45 -9.41 9.19 17.01
N GLY A 46 -10.14 8.12 17.34
CA GLY A 46 -11.58 8.05 17.14
C GLY A 46 -11.99 7.88 15.69
N LYS A 47 -11.11 7.39 14.81
CA LYS A 47 -11.43 6.93 13.46
C LYS A 47 -11.33 5.41 13.39
N SER A 48 -12.19 4.79 12.60
CA SER A 48 -12.01 3.40 12.15
C SER A 48 -11.58 3.43 10.71
N TYR A 49 -10.75 2.47 10.36
CA TYR A 49 -10.55 2.07 8.99
C TYR A 49 -11.41 0.84 8.73
N ALA A 50 -11.86 0.64 7.49
CA ALA A 50 -12.70 -0.51 7.17
C ALA A 50 -12.45 -1.13 5.78
N GLY A 51 -11.58 -0.53 4.96
CA GLY A 51 -11.19 -1.06 3.65
C GLY A 51 -10.58 0.00 2.74
N GLY A 52 -9.89 -0.43 1.68
CA GLY A 52 -9.49 0.42 0.56
C GLY A 52 -8.28 1.32 0.81
N MET A 53 -7.11 0.88 0.33
CA MET A 53 -5.85 1.59 0.39
C MET A 53 -5.28 1.75 -1.02
N ASP A 54 -4.58 2.85 -1.28
CA ASP A 54 -3.76 2.98 -2.47
C ASP A 54 -2.50 3.80 -2.16
N VAL A 55 -1.46 3.65 -2.98
CA VAL A 55 -0.20 4.37 -2.82
C VAL A 55 -0.04 5.36 -3.96
N VAL A 56 0.25 6.60 -3.60
CA VAL A 56 0.47 7.69 -4.55
C VAL A 56 1.79 8.38 -4.25
N TYR A 57 2.27 9.15 -5.22
CA TYR A 57 3.40 10.05 -5.02
C TYR A 57 2.86 11.47 -5.07
N ALA A 58 2.93 12.16 -3.94
CA ALA A 58 2.31 13.47 -3.73
C ALA A 58 3.36 14.50 -3.31
N GLN A 59 3.13 15.76 -3.65
CA GLN A 59 4.01 16.83 -3.19
C GLN A 59 3.60 17.27 -1.78
N ILE A 60 4.24 16.68 -0.76
CA ILE A 60 4.00 16.99 0.66
C ILE A 60 5.04 17.98 1.22
N ALA A 61 6.29 17.94 0.73
CA ALA A 61 7.39 18.74 1.24
C ALA A 61 7.15 20.26 1.09
N THR A 62 7.62 21.05 2.06
CA THR A 62 7.54 22.51 2.00
C THR A 62 8.78 23.08 1.31
N GLY A 63 8.67 23.45 0.03
CA GLY A 63 9.79 23.97 -0.76
C GLY A 63 9.41 24.32 -2.19
N THR A 64 10.34 24.90 -2.97
CA THR A 64 10.07 25.40 -4.33
C THR A 64 10.22 24.37 -5.45
N ALA A 65 10.52 23.09 -5.17
CA ALA A 65 10.46 22.07 -6.22
C ALA A 65 9.64 20.82 -5.84
N ALA A 66 8.80 20.47 -6.81
CA ALA A 66 8.32 19.20 -7.35
C ALA A 66 8.69 17.81 -6.79
N ALA A 67 9.49 17.66 -5.72
CA ALA A 67 9.74 16.33 -5.15
C ALA A 67 8.43 15.75 -4.63
N LYS A 68 7.95 14.71 -5.31
CA LYS A 68 6.83 13.92 -4.83
C LYS A 68 7.39 12.92 -3.86
N THR A 69 6.64 12.60 -2.82
CA THR A 69 7.02 11.58 -1.85
C THR A 69 5.94 10.54 -1.79
N ARG A 70 6.34 9.31 -1.48
CA ARG A 70 5.39 8.23 -1.28
C ARG A 70 4.37 8.65 -0.23
N SER A 71 3.11 8.41 -0.52
CA SER A 71 1.99 8.79 0.31
C SER A 71 0.92 7.72 0.23
N PHE A 72 0.21 7.52 1.33
CA PHE A 72 -0.83 6.51 1.42
C PHE A 72 -2.19 7.18 1.41
N LEU A 73 -3.09 6.69 0.57
CA LEU A 73 -4.51 7.02 0.61
C LEU A 73 -5.25 5.92 1.35
N LYS A 74 -6.10 6.33 2.30
CA LYS A 74 -6.96 5.44 3.09
C LYS A 74 -8.40 5.92 3.03
N CYS A 75 -9.33 4.99 2.83
CA CYS A 75 -10.75 5.24 3.02
C CYS A 75 -11.11 5.08 4.51
N GLU A 76 -11.44 6.16 5.20
CA GLU A 76 -11.71 6.14 6.64
C GLU A 76 -13.17 6.43 6.96
N ASP A 77 -13.67 5.76 8.00
CA ASP A 77 -15.02 5.93 8.52
C ASP A 77 -15.15 7.17 9.42
N GLY A 78 -16.38 7.35 9.89
CA GLY A 78 -16.79 8.44 10.77
C GLY A 78 -16.09 8.46 12.12
N ASP A 79 -16.25 9.56 12.86
CA ASP A 79 -15.76 9.61 14.23
C ASP A 79 -16.71 8.95 15.25
N TRP A 80 -16.14 8.52 16.38
CA TRP A 80 -16.87 7.91 17.51
C TRP A 80 -17.78 8.89 18.27
N SER A 81 -17.86 10.16 17.84
CA SER A 81 -18.64 11.22 18.49
C SER A 81 -19.97 11.53 17.79
N GLY A 82 -20.31 10.78 16.73
CA GLY A 82 -21.60 10.86 16.06
C GLY A 82 -21.55 11.39 14.63
N ASN A 83 -20.37 11.68 14.08
CA ASN A 83 -20.19 12.02 12.68
C ASN A 83 -19.85 10.76 11.88
N TRP A 84 -20.88 9.97 11.57
CA TRP A 84 -20.79 8.76 10.76
C TRP A 84 -20.64 9.17 9.31
N GLY A 85 -19.51 8.91 8.65
CA GLY A 85 -19.32 9.23 7.24
C GLY A 85 -17.94 8.83 6.75
N VAL A 86 -17.85 8.43 5.48
CA VAL A 86 -16.61 7.95 4.87
C VAL A 86 -15.89 9.10 4.16
N GLN A 87 -14.58 9.14 4.29
CA GLN A 87 -13.72 10.15 3.66
C GLN A 87 -12.41 9.52 3.20
N VAL A 88 -11.78 10.13 2.21
CA VAL A 88 -10.41 9.76 1.84
C VAL A 88 -9.43 10.58 2.66
N ALA A 89 -8.55 9.89 3.38
CA ALA A 89 -7.47 10.46 4.15
C ALA A 89 -6.12 10.19 3.47
N MET A 90 -5.19 11.10 3.66
CA MET A 90 -3.84 11.02 3.11
C MET A 90 -2.82 11.01 4.24
N TYR A 91 -1.83 10.12 4.12
CA TYR A 91 -0.72 9.94 5.05
C TYR A 91 0.61 10.06 4.29
N ASP A 92 1.65 10.56 4.94
CA ASP A 92 3.00 10.62 4.38
C ASP A 92 3.70 9.26 4.41
N TYR A 93 4.90 9.18 3.83
CA TYR A 93 5.72 7.95 3.79
C TYR A 93 6.11 7.42 5.19
N ARG A 94 5.96 8.22 6.25
CA ARG A 94 6.22 7.84 7.65
C ARG A 94 4.95 7.38 8.37
N GLY A 95 3.82 7.32 7.66
CA GLY A 95 2.52 6.95 8.21
C GLY A 95 1.88 8.05 9.07
N LYS A 96 2.25 9.33 8.90
CA LYS A 96 1.63 10.46 9.60
C LYS A 96 0.54 11.09 8.76
N PHE A 97 -0.58 11.41 9.40
CA PHE A 97 -1.72 12.05 8.75
C PHE A 97 -1.36 13.44 8.20
N VAL A 98 -1.66 13.66 6.91
CA VAL A 98 -1.41 14.90 6.18
C VAL A 98 -2.70 15.72 6.03
N GLY A 99 -3.80 15.07 5.64
CA GLY A 99 -5.04 15.77 5.31
C GLY A 99 -6.15 14.86 4.82
N THR A 100 -7.35 15.41 4.65
CA THR A 100 -8.50 14.73 4.05
C THR A 100 -8.80 15.29 2.67
N LEU A 101 -9.07 14.42 1.70
CA LEU A 101 -9.45 14.78 0.34
C LEU A 101 -10.97 15.06 0.28
N GLY A 102 -11.38 16.17 0.89
CA GLY A 102 -12.78 16.62 0.93
C GLY A 102 -13.54 16.24 2.21
N SER A 103 -14.82 16.62 2.26
CA SER A 103 -15.71 16.38 3.41
C SER A 103 -16.20 14.93 3.44
N ALA A 104 -16.36 14.36 4.62
CA ALA A 104 -16.97 13.04 4.79
C ALA A 104 -18.37 12.94 4.16
N VAL A 105 -18.67 11.78 3.61
CA VAL A 105 -19.93 11.45 2.93
C VAL A 105 -20.70 10.43 3.74
N ASN A 106 -22.00 10.68 3.94
CA ASN A 106 -22.90 9.73 4.57
C ASN A 106 -24.31 9.88 4.00
N PRO A 107 -24.67 9.08 2.98
CA PRO A 107 -26.00 9.12 2.41
C PRO A 107 -27.06 8.47 3.33
N TYR A 108 -26.66 7.64 4.30
CA TYR A 108 -27.57 6.80 5.10
C TYR A 108 -27.98 7.41 6.46
N GLY A 109 -27.44 8.59 6.81
CA GLY A 109 -27.80 9.31 8.03
C GLY A 109 -27.09 8.81 9.30
N SER A 110 -27.45 9.34 10.46
CA SER A 110 -26.67 9.13 11.70
C SER A 110 -26.99 7.80 12.41
N GLY A 111 -25.98 6.93 12.61
CA GLY A 111 -26.02 5.75 13.49
C GLY A 111 -24.73 4.92 13.46
N MET A 112 -24.40 4.20 14.54
CA MET A 112 -23.14 3.43 14.72
C MET A 112 -22.85 2.34 13.67
N TYR A 113 -23.81 2.04 12.79
CA TYR A 113 -23.70 0.96 11.80
C TYR A 113 -24.00 1.42 10.38
N SER A 114 -24.16 2.73 10.13
CA SER A 114 -24.78 3.24 8.91
C SER A 114 -23.86 3.25 7.68
N VAL A 115 -22.54 3.19 7.81
CA VAL A 115 -21.55 3.22 6.71
C VAL A 115 -20.25 2.51 7.08
N PHE A 116 -19.66 1.78 6.13
CA PHE A 116 -18.33 1.16 6.22
C PHE A 116 -17.57 1.42 4.92
N ALA A 117 -16.36 1.95 5.00
CA ALA A 117 -15.43 2.05 3.88
C ALA A 117 -15.10 0.67 3.31
N GLN A 118 -14.99 0.56 1.98
CA GLN A 118 -14.71 -0.72 1.31
C GLN A 118 -13.55 -0.62 0.33
N GLY A 119 -13.76 0.00 -0.83
CA GLY A 119 -12.74 0.13 -1.86
C GLY A 119 -12.18 1.55 -1.93
N LEU A 120 -10.91 1.66 -2.31
CA LEU A 120 -10.26 2.91 -2.69
C LEU A 120 -9.21 2.63 -3.75
N LYS A 121 -9.21 3.43 -4.82
CA LYS A 121 -8.13 3.39 -5.81
C LYS A 121 -8.10 4.68 -6.62
N VAL A 122 -6.93 5.06 -7.08
CA VAL A 122 -6.74 6.19 -7.98
C VAL A 122 -6.95 5.77 -9.43
N ASP A 123 -7.73 6.56 -10.17
CA ASP A 123 -7.80 6.40 -11.61
C ASP A 123 -6.42 6.72 -12.24
N PRO A 124 -5.79 5.74 -12.93
CA PRO A 124 -4.50 5.94 -13.56
C PRO A 124 -4.58 6.94 -14.73
N THR A 125 -5.78 7.22 -15.26
CA THR A 125 -6.01 8.12 -16.38
C THR A 125 -6.39 9.54 -15.90
N PRO A 126 -5.50 10.53 -16.03
CA PRO A 126 -5.84 11.91 -15.67
C PRO A 126 -6.82 12.55 -16.65
N ASP A 127 -7.54 13.57 -16.19
CA ASP A 127 -8.35 14.44 -17.04
C ASP A 127 -7.48 15.34 -17.94
N GLY A 128 -8.11 16.15 -18.80
CA GLY A 128 -7.39 17.06 -19.71
C GLY A 128 -6.55 18.14 -19.03
N GLY A 129 -6.73 18.36 -17.72
CA GLY A 129 -5.91 19.24 -16.87
C GLY A 129 -4.85 18.51 -16.06
N GLY A 130 -4.73 17.19 -16.18
CA GLY A 130 -3.82 16.36 -15.38
C GLY A 130 -4.40 15.91 -14.03
N ASN A 131 -5.62 16.32 -13.67
CA ASN A 131 -6.23 15.96 -12.40
C ASN A 131 -6.65 14.49 -12.41
N ARG A 132 -6.65 13.86 -11.24
CA ARG A 132 -7.02 12.45 -11.07
C ARG A 132 -8.28 12.32 -10.23
N ALA A 133 -9.11 11.34 -10.57
CA ALA A 133 -10.20 10.91 -9.71
C ALA A 133 -9.68 9.85 -8.74
N VAL A 134 -9.86 10.08 -7.44
CA VAL A 134 -9.72 9.03 -6.43
C VAL A 134 -11.11 8.45 -6.20
N TRP A 135 -11.26 7.18 -6.58
CA TRP A 135 -12.49 6.44 -6.36
C TRP A 135 -12.48 5.83 -4.98
N PHE A 136 -13.62 5.87 -4.33
CA PHE A 136 -13.81 5.21 -3.05
C PHE A 136 -15.26 4.81 -2.88
N SER A 137 -15.50 3.86 -1.98
CA SER A 137 -16.83 3.28 -1.80
C SER A 137 -17.14 2.99 -0.35
N MET A 138 -18.43 2.84 -0.06
CA MET A 138 -18.93 2.49 1.26
C MET A 138 -20.16 1.59 1.21
N THR A 139 -20.32 0.68 2.16
CA THR A 139 -21.54 -0.13 2.35
C THR A 139 -22.35 0.38 3.55
N GLY A 140 -23.68 0.41 3.47
CA GLY A 140 -24.57 0.85 4.54
C GLY A 140 -24.92 -0.20 5.62
N SER A 141 -25.83 0.15 6.56
CA SER A 141 -26.28 -0.72 7.68
C SER A 141 -27.18 -1.90 7.28
N GLY A 142 -27.81 -1.82 6.12
CA GLY A 142 -28.35 -3.01 5.45
C GLY A 142 -27.23 -3.54 4.57
N ALA A 143 -27.13 -4.86 4.42
CA ALA A 143 -26.03 -5.60 3.81
C ALA A 143 -25.42 -5.06 2.50
N ASP A 144 -26.01 -4.06 1.84
CA ASP A 144 -26.01 -3.98 0.38
C ASP A 144 -26.52 -2.68 -0.26
N GLU A 145 -26.65 -1.60 0.49
CA GLU A 145 -26.65 -0.28 -0.14
C GLU A 145 -25.18 0.14 -0.26
N GLY A 146 -24.63 0.04 -1.46
CA GLY A 146 -23.25 0.41 -1.76
C GLY A 146 -23.23 1.54 -2.77
N ASP A 147 -22.47 2.58 -2.50
CA ASP A 147 -22.31 3.72 -3.41
C ASP A 147 -20.83 3.92 -3.73
N TRP A 148 -20.57 4.27 -4.99
CA TRP A 148 -19.26 4.69 -5.47
C TRP A 148 -19.21 6.21 -5.59
N TYR A 149 -18.14 6.77 -5.05
CA TYR A 149 -17.85 8.20 -5.04
C TYR A 149 -16.50 8.46 -5.69
N THR A 150 -16.32 9.70 -6.16
CA THR A 150 -15.02 10.22 -6.55
C THR A 150 -14.74 11.54 -5.86
N VAL A 151 -13.48 11.75 -5.49
CA VAL A 151 -12.93 13.09 -5.24
C VAL A 151 -11.91 13.37 -6.35
N THR A 152 -11.88 14.58 -6.88
CA THR A 152 -10.89 14.97 -7.90
C THR A 152 -9.79 15.80 -7.26
N VAL A 153 -8.55 15.39 -7.51
CA VAL A 153 -7.34 16.02 -6.98
C VAL A 153 -6.41 16.42 -8.11
N ASN A 154 -5.60 17.45 -7.89
CA ASN A 154 -4.59 17.88 -8.84
C ASN A 154 -3.48 16.81 -8.99
N PRO A 155 -2.60 16.91 -10.02
CA PRO A 155 -1.54 15.92 -10.26
C PRO A 155 -0.59 15.68 -9.06
N ASP A 156 -0.51 16.64 -8.16
CA ASP A 156 0.42 16.64 -7.02
C ASP A 156 -0.25 16.25 -5.69
N PHE A 157 -1.55 15.92 -5.72
CA PHE A 157 -2.35 15.49 -4.57
C PHE A 157 -2.36 16.48 -3.38
N ASN A 158 -2.00 17.75 -3.61
CA ASN A 158 -1.98 18.80 -2.59
C ASN A 158 -3.22 19.71 -2.65
N THR A 159 -4.04 19.60 -3.69
CA THR A 159 -5.23 20.42 -3.89
C THR A 159 -6.42 19.55 -4.32
N VAL A 160 -7.52 19.64 -3.57
CA VAL A 160 -8.82 19.09 -3.97
C VAL A 160 -9.46 20.02 -4.99
N VAL A 161 -9.64 19.53 -6.22
CA VAL A 161 -10.25 20.26 -7.34
C VAL A 161 -11.76 20.22 -7.24
N SER A 162 -12.32 19.06 -6.88
CA SER A 162 -13.74 18.91 -6.55
C SER A 162 -13.92 17.89 -5.44
N GLY A 163 -14.79 18.22 -4.48
CA GLY A 163 -15.12 17.34 -3.37
C GLY A 163 -15.87 16.07 -3.80
N PRO A 164 -16.17 15.19 -2.84
CA PRO A 164 -16.83 13.92 -3.10
C PRO A 164 -18.12 14.04 -3.90
N THR A 165 -18.21 13.26 -4.97
CA THR A 165 -19.34 13.24 -5.90
C THR A 165 -19.79 11.80 -6.14
N ALA A 166 -21.09 11.52 -5.89
CA ALA A 166 -21.69 10.21 -6.15
C ALA A 166 -21.66 9.88 -7.65
N GLN A 167 -21.26 8.66 -7.98
CA GLN A 167 -21.18 8.17 -9.36
C GLN A 167 -22.34 7.23 -9.66
N PHE A 168 -22.45 6.13 -8.92
CA PHE A 168 -23.51 5.14 -9.06
C PHE A 168 -23.57 4.24 -7.82
N SER A 169 -24.69 3.53 -7.68
CA SER A 169 -24.90 2.55 -6.60
C SER A 169 -24.67 1.12 -7.10
N GLN A 170 -24.04 0.30 -6.26
CA GLN A 170 -23.71 -1.09 -6.47
C GLN A 170 -23.69 -1.80 -5.12
N ALA A 171 -24.61 -2.74 -4.89
CA ALA A 171 -24.63 -3.58 -3.68
C ALA A 171 -23.32 -4.37 -3.52
N GLY A 172 -22.96 -4.68 -2.27
CA GLY A 172 -21.72 -5.40 -1.94
C GLY A 172 -20.45 -4.83 -2.56
N ASN A 173 -20.36 -3.50 -2.68
CA ASN A 173 -19.18 -2.83 -3.21
C ASN A 173 -17.94 -3.24 -2.42
N TRP A 174 -16.93 -3.75 -3.12
CA TRP A 174 -15.73 -4.29 -2.48
C TRP A 174 -14.49 -3.54 -2.95
N GLU A 175 -14.30 -3.46 -4.25
CA GLU A 175 -13.03 -3.06 -4.85
C GLU A 175 -13.25 -2.48 -6.26
N VAL A 176 -12.27 -1.72 -6.72
CA VAL A 176 -12.24 -1.13 -8.06
C VAL A 176 -10.84 -1.26 -8.63
N GLU A 177 -10.73 -1.68 -9.88
CA GLU A 177 -9.46 -1.78 -10.60
C GLU A 177 -9.60 -1.30 -12.05
N TRP A 178 -8.48 -0.86 -12.62
CA TRP A 178 -8.44 -0.39 -14.00
C TRP A 178 -7.74 -1.42 -14.87
N ASN A 179 -8.35 -1.71 -16.00
CA ASN A 179 -7.66 -2.48 -17.02
C ASN A 179 -6.53 -1.61 -17.62
N PRO A 180 -5.25 -2.02 -17.51
CA PRO A 180 -4.13 -1.19 -17.93
C PRO A 180 -4.03 -1.02 -19.45
N VAL A 181 -4.68 -1.90 -20.22
CA VAL A 181 -4.69 -1.86 -21.69
C VAL A 181 -5.78 -0.91 -22.22
N THR A 182 -6.95 -0.89 -21.59
CA THR A 182 -8.10 -0.10 -22.07
C THR A 182 -8.36 1.18 -21.27
N GLY A 183 -7.80 1.30 -20.06
CA GLY A 183 -8.08 2.36 -19.11
C GLY A 183 -9.49 2.31 -18.51
N GLN A 184 -10.24 1.23 -18.73
CA GLN A 184 -11.60 1.10 -18.21
C GLN A 184 -11.57 0.65 -16.75
N GLY A 185 -12.34 1.34 -15.89
CA GLY A 185 -12.57 0.94 -14.51
C GLY A 185 -13.60 -0.20 -14.39
N PHE A 186 -13.29 -1.18 -13.57
CA PHE A 186 -14.11 -2.32 -13.20
C PHE A 186 -14.40 -2.28 -11.70
N PHE A 187 -15.55 -2.79 -11.29
CA PHE A 187 -16.05 -2.63 -9.93
C PHE A 187 -16.59 -3.97 -9.41
N ALA A 188 -16.09 -4.42 -8.27
CA ALA A 188 -16.60 -5.59 -7.57
C ALA A 188 -17.88 -5.25 -6.81
N GLY A 189 -18.87 -6.15 -6.88
CA GLY A 189 -20.19 -5.97 -6.27
C GLY A 189 -21.09 -7.20 -6.34
N LYS A 190 -22.33 -7.09 -5.87
CA LYS A 190 -23.41 -8.10 -5.95
C LYS A 190 -24.59 -7.57 -6.77
N ALA A 191 -25.33 -8.41 -7.50
CA ALA A 191 -26.41 -7.89 -8.34
C ALA A 191 -27.59 -7.34 -7.52
N THR A 192 -27.79 -7.85 -6.30
CA THR A 192 -28.84 -7.49 -5.37
C THR A 192 -28.31 -7.38 -3.93
N ASP A 193 -29.23 -7.09 -3.01
CA ASP A 193 -28.98 -6.97 -1.58
C ASP A 193 -29.07 -8.27 -0.78
N ALA A 194 -28.91 -9.40 -1.48
CA ALA A 194 -28.94 -10.70 -0.84
C ALA A 194 -27.57 -11.05 -0.23
N TRP A 195 -27.57 -11.39 1.06
CA TRP A 195 -26.41 -11.88 1.79
C TRP A 195 -25.75 -13.11 1.15
N VAL A 196 -26.56 -14.02 0.60
CA VAL A 196 -26.10 -15.30 -0.01
C VAL A 196 -25.74 -15.17 -1.49
N GLU A 197 -25.76 -13.96 -2.04
CA GLU A 197 -25.44 -13.75 -3.45
C GLU A 197 -23.91 -13.71 -3.66
N PRO A 198 -23.38 -14.41 -4.68
CA PRO A 198 -21.98 -14.29 -5.03
C PRO A 198 -21.64 -12.90 -5.55
N HIS A 199 -20.40 -12.49 -5.33
CA HIS A 199 -19.85 -11.30 -5.97
C HIS A 199 -19.68 -11.51 -7.49
N ALA A 200 -19.58 -10.39 -8.18
CA ALA A 200 -19.33 -10.28 -9.59
C ALA A 200 -18.55 -9.00 -9.88
N ILE A 201 -17.91 -8.95 -11.04
CA ILE A 201 -17.17 -7.77 -11.50
C ILE A 201 -17.97 -7.11 -12.60
N TYR A 202 -18.17 -5.80 -12.46
CA TYR A 202 -19.00 -4.96 -13.31
C TYR A 202 -18.19 -3.88 -14.00
N ILE A 203 -18.70 -3.38 -15.11
CA ILE A 203 -18.24 -2.14 -15.74
C ILE A 203 -19.40 -1.14 -15.80
N TRP A 204 -19.10 0.14 -15.53
CA TRP A 204 -20.06 1.22 -15.75
C TRP A 204 -20.10 1.60 -17.23
N THR A 205 -21.27 1.46 -17.85
CA THR A 205 -21.48 1.76 -19.28
C THR A 205 -21.86 3.22 -19.55
N GLY A 206 -21.82 4.08 -18.54
CA GLY A 206 -22.37 5.44 -18.60
C GLY A 206 -23.86 5.53 -18.24
N THR A 207 -24.59 4.40 -18.30
CA THR A 207 -26.04 4.36 -18.02
C THR A 207 -26.46 3.24 -17.08
N LYS A 208 -25.70 2.15 -17.03
CA LYS A 208 -25.94 1.01 -16.14
C LYS A 208 -24.64 0.27 -15.84
N LEU A 209 -24.67 -0.51 -14.77
CA LEU A 209 -23.66 -1.53 -14.51
C LEU A 209 -23.94 -2.75 -15.39
N GLN A 210 -22.88 -3.22 -16.05
CA GLN A 210 -22.90 -4.44 -16.85
C GLN A 210 -21.98 -5.45 -16.20
N LYS A 211 -22.53 -6.61 -15.83
CA LYS A 211 -21.75 -7.73 -15.30
C LYS A 211 -20.80 -8.25 -16.38
N VAL A 212 -19.53 -8.43 -16.04
CA VAL A 212 -18.48 -8.93 -16.93
C VAL A 212 -17.99 -10.30 -16.47
N VAL A 213 -17.78 -10.49 -15.17
CA VAL A 213 -17.33 -11.76 -14.58
C VAL A 213 -18.28 -12.14 -13.45
N ASP A 214 -18.80 -13.35 -13.49
CA ASP A 214 -19.40 -14.02 -12.35
C ASP A 214 -18.29 -14.72 -11.55
N VAL A 215 -18.04 -14.23 -10.34
CA VAL A 215 -16.95 -14.76 -9.50
C VAL A 215 -17.32 -16.14 -8.96
N GLY A 216 -18.62 -16.38 -8.71
CA GLY A 216 -19.14 -17.64 -8.21
C GLY A 216 -18.83 -17.94 -6.74
N GLY A 217 -18.55 -16.91 -5.93
CA GLY A 217 -18.29 -16.98 -4.49
C GLY A 217 -18.52 -15.65 -3.78
N TYR A 218 -18.44 -15.63 -2.46
CA TYR A 218 -18.45 -14.42 -1.64
C TYR A 218 -17.08 -13.77 -1.64
N SER A 219 -17.04 -12.44 -1.54
CA SER A 219 -15.86 -11.58 -1.59
C SER A 219 -15.01 -11.76 -2.86
N CYS A 220 -14.56 -10.65 -3.44
CA CYS A 220 -13.68 -10.73 -4.60
C CYS A 220 -12.74 -9.54 -4.67
N GLY A 221 -11.57 -9.73 -4.04
CA GLY A 221 -10.33 -9.17 -4.54
C GLY A 221 -10.17 -9.49 -6.04
N PHE A 222 -9.74 -8.54 -6.85
CA PHE A 222 -9.40 -8.75 -8.24
C PHE A 222 -8.31 -7.78 -8.70
N ALA A 223 -7.55 -8.18 -9.70
CA ALA A 223 -6.49 -7.37 -10.30
C ALA A 223 -6.45 -7.59 -11.80
N PHE A 224 -5.83 -6.65 -12.50
CA PHE A 224 -5.40 -6.86 -13.88
C PHE A 224 -3.88 -6.99 -13.93
N ASP A 225 -3.38 -7.98 -14.67
CA ASP A 225 -1.98 -7.97 -15.07
C ASP A 225 -1.74 -6.92 -16.19
N PRO A 226 -0.48 -6.59 -16.50
CA PRO A 226 -0.14 -5.60 -17.53
C PRO A 226 -0.68 -5.91 -18.93
N ASP A 227 -0.94 -7.19 -19.24
CA ASP A 227 -1.52 -7.64 -20.50
C ASP A 227 -3.06 -7.49 -20.52
N GLY A 228 -3.66 -7.06 -19.42
CA GLY A 228 -5.10 -6.86 -19.27
C GLY A 228 -5.88 -8.14 -18.96
N ASN A 229 -5.19 -9.21 -18.53
CA ASN A 229 -5.85 -10.40 -18.01
C ASN A 229 -6.39 -10.12 -16.61
N LEU A 230 -7.62 -10.55 -16.35
CA LEU A 230 -8.30 -10.33 -15.08
C LEU A 230 -8.08 -11.53 -14.17
N TYR A 231 -7.64 -11.27 -12.94
CA TYR A 231 -7.54 -12.24 -11.86
C TYR A 231 -8.55 -11.92 -10.79
N THR A 232 -9.24 -12.91 -10.25
CA THR A 232 -10.17 -12.70 -9.13
C THR A 232 -10.16 -13.87 -8.17
N GLY A 233 -10.17 -13.54 -6.87
CA GLY A 233 -10.27 -14.48 -5.77
C GLY A 233 -11.72 -14.84 -5.44
N THR A 234 -11.93 -16.00 -4.82
CA THR A 234 -13.26 -16.44 -4.37
C THR A 234 -13.22 -17.01 -2.96
N TYR A 235 -14.26 -16.74 -2.16
CA TYR A 235 -14.57 -17.46 -0.92
C TYR A 235 -15.95 -18.18 -1.01
N THR A 236 -16.13 -19.33 -0.36
CA THR A 236 -17.41 -20.08 -0.38
C THR A 236 -17.79 -20.59 1.01
N ASP A 237 -19.07 -20.50 1.38
CA ASP A 237 -19.66 -20.67 2.73
C ASP A 237 -20.02 -22.12 3.13
N SER A 238 -19.93 -23.13 2.25
CA SER A 238 -20.44 -24.48 2.57
C SER A 238 -19.53 -25.69 2.22
N GLY A 239 -18.28 -25.72 2.73
CA GLY A 239 -17.59 -26.98 3.08
C GLY A 239 -16.21 -27.29 2.44
N PRO A 240 -15.56 -28.43 2.81
CA PRO A 240 -14.33 -28.95 2.20
C PRO A 240 -14.47 -29.50 0.77
N ALA A 241 -13.41 -29.33 -0.04
CA ALA A 241 -13.00 -30.10 -1.23
C ALA A 241 -13.43 -29.68 -2.66
N SER A 242 -13.92 -28.46 -2.89
CA SER A 242 -13.84 -27.85 -4.24
C SER A 242 -13.33 -26.41 -4.22
N GLN A 243 -12.29 -26.21 -3.38
CA GLN A 243 -11.25 -25.18 -3.27
C GLN A 243 -11.67 -23.70 -3.42
N GLN A 244 -11.08 -22.85 -2.59
CA GLN A 244 -11.06 -21.43 -2.84
C GLN A 244 -10.03 -21.15 -3.93
N TYR A 245 -10.33 -20.28 -4.87
CA TYR A 245 -9.54 -20.15 -6.08
C TYR A 245 -9.13 -18.71 -6.34
N VAL A 246 -8.01 -18.58 -7.05
CA VAL A 246 -7.79 -17.46 -7.94
C VAL A 246 -8.06 -17.93 -9.36
N ARG A 247 -8.98 -17.25 -10.04
CA ARG A 247 -9.31 -17.50 -11.44
C ARG A 247 -8.75 -16.41 -12.31
N MET A 248 -8.19 -16.79 -13.44
CA MET A 248 -7.69 -15.88 -14.46
C MET A 248 -8.57 -15.96 -15.71
N TYR A 249 -8.94 -14.81 -16.24
CA TYR A 249 -9.62 -14.66 -17.52
C TYR A 249 -8.74 -13.83 -18.45
N THR A 250 -8.51 -14.31 -19.66
CA THR A 250 -7.63 -13.61 -20.61
C THR A 250 -8.22 -12.26 -21.02
N ALA A 251 -7.37 -11.31 -21.40
CA ALA A 251 -7.79 -10.01 -21.93
C ALA A 251 -8.80 -10.14 -23.08
N ALA A 252 -8.63 -11.14 -23.95
CA ALA A 252 -9.56 -11.43 -25.04
C ALA A 252 -10.95 -11.87 -24.55
N GLN A 253 -11.01 -12.70 -23.49
CA GLN A 253 -12.28 -13.11 -22.88
C GLN A 253 -12.97 -11.92 -22.22
N VAL A 254 -12.23 -11.10 -21.48
CA VAL A 254 -12.75 -9.90 -20.82
C VAL A 254 -13.32 -8.93 -21.87
N ALA A 255 -12.57 -8.63 -22.93
CA ALA A 255 -13.03 -7.77 -24.02
C ALA A 255 -14.27 -8.32 -24.74
N ALA A 256 -14.35 -9.63 -24.95
CA ALA A 256 -15.53 -10.29 -25.54
C ALA A 256 -16.76 -10.17 -24.62
N ALA A 257 -16.59 -10.33 -23.31
CA ALA A 257 -17.68 -10.19 -22.33
C ALA A 257 -18.17 -8.73 -22.23
N VAL A 258 -17.24 -7.77 -22.22
CA VAL A 258 -17.57 -6.34 -22.24
C VAL A 258 -18.36 -5.97 -23.51
N SER A 259 -17.90 -6.40 -24.68
CA SER A 259 -18.54 -6.06 -25.96
C SER A 259 -19.89 -6.76 -26.19
N SER A 260 -20.03 -8.01 -25.76
CA SER A 260 -21.27 -8.79 -25.95
C SER A 260 -22.30 -8.58 -24.84
N GLY A 261 -21.89 -8.10 -23.67
CA GLY A 261 -22.72 -8.06 -22.46
C GLY A 261 -23.04 -9.44 -21.87
N THR A 262 -22.37 -10.50 -22.34
CA THR A 262 -22.50 -11.85 -21.80
C THR A 262 -21.40 -12.09 -20.76
N PRO A 263 -21.74 -12.30 -19.47
CA PRO A 263 -20.72 -12.49 -18.43
C PRO A 263 -19.92 -13.80 -18.60
N LEU A 264 -18.65 -13.75 -18.21
CA LEU A 264 -17.80 -14.93 -18.04
C LEU A 264 -18.21 -15.65 -16.76
N THR A 265 -18.41 -16.96 -16.84
CA THR A 265 -18.69 -17.80 -15.67
C THR A 265 -17.38 -18.40 -15.13
N PRO A 266 -17.38 -18.94 -13.89
CA PRO A 266 -16.25 -19.68 -13.34
C PRO A 266 -15.65 -20.74 -14.28
N ALA A 267 -16.50 -21.42 -15.06
CA ALA A 267 -16.08 -22.47 -15.99
C ALA A 267 -15.36 -21.92 -17.24
N ALA A 268 -15.46 -20.62 -17.50
CA ALA A 268 -14.79 -19.96 -18.62
C ALA A 268 -13.36 -19.51 -18.26
N ALA A 269 -12.92 -19.61 -17.00
CA ALA A 269 -11.59 -19.19 -16.59
C ALA A 269 -10.51 -19.92 -17.40
N ALA A 270 -9.54 -19.18 -17.92
CA ALA A 270 -8.40 -19.73 -18.65
C ALA A 270 -7.40 -20.41 -17.70
N ASN A 271 -7.39 -19.99 -16.44
CA ASN A 271 -6.65 -20.66 -15.38
C ASN A 271 -7.44 -20.65 -14.07
N THR A 272 -7.20 -21.65 -13.23
CA THR A 272 -7.80 -21.76 -11.90
C THR A 272 -6.77 -22.34 -10.97
N ILE A 273 -6.34 -21.54 -10.00
CA ILE A 273 -5.29 -21.90 -9.03
C ILE A 273 -5.93 -21.99 -7.67
N ALA A 274 -5.78 -23.14 -7.01
CA ALA A 274 -6.31 -23.33 -5.67
C ALA A 274 -5.49 -22.56 -4.63
N ILE A 275 -6.18 -21.82 -3.77
CA ILE A 275 -5.59 -21.22 -2.58
C ILE A 275 -5.23 -22.35 -1.61
N PRO A 276 -3.97 -22.45 -1.14
CA PRO A 276 -3.56 -23.49 -0.20
C PRO A 276 -4.36 -23.44 1.10
N SER A 277 -4.64 -24.62 1.67
CA SER A 277 -5.29 -24.78 2.97
C SER A 277 -4.28 -25.29 4.01
N PRO A 278 -3.43 -24.43 4.59
CA PRO A 278 -2.45 -24.85 5.58
C PRO A 278 -3.17 -25.38 6.83
N ASN A 279 -2.76 -26.56 7.29
CA ASN A 279 -3.33 -27.24 8.47
C ASN A 279 -4.86 -27.48 8.42
N GLY A 280 -5.44 -27.52 7.22
CA GLY A 280 -6.89 -27.72 7.04
C GLY A 280 -7.74 -26.48 7.30
N VAL A 281 -7.13 -25.29 7.44
CA VAL A 281 -7.83 -24.00 7.51
C VAL A 281 -8.18 -23.56 6.09
N TYR A 282 -9.45 -23.26 5.81
CA TYR A 282 -9.88 -22.75 4.51
C TYR A 282 -9.62 -21.25 4.42
N LEU A 283 -8.86 -20.86 3.40
CA LEU A 283 -8.55 -19.48 3.02
C LEU A 283 -9.05 -19.24 1.60
N GLY A 284 -9.40 -18.05 1.11
CA GLY A 284 -9.69 -16.83 1.81
C GLY A 284 -9.54 -15.55 1.02
N ALA A 285 -9.50 -15.55 -0.32
CA ALA A 285 -8.99 -14.38 -1.05
C ALA A 285 -9.78 -13.10 -0.73
N ASN A 286 -9.05 -12.05 -0.35
CA ASN A 286 -9.64 -10.80 0.10
C ASN A 286 -9.38 -9.65 -0.89
N ASP A 287 -8.11 -9.41 -1.20
CA ASP A 287 -7.64 -8.37 -2.14
C ASP A 287 -6.53 -8.98 -3.03
N LEU A 288 -6.46 -8.54 -4.29
CA LEU A 288 -5.46 -8.94 -5.27
C LEU A 288 -4.76 -7.70 -5.86
N GLU A 289 -3.45 -7.78 -6.06
CA GLU A 289 -2.66 -6.75 -6.73
C GLU A 289 -1.70 -7.36 -7.75
N ALA A 290 -1.34 -6.60 -8.78
CA ALA A 290 -0.39 -7.04 -9.80
C ALA A 290 0.87 -6.18 -9.79
N ASP A 291 2.03 -6.81 -10.02
CA ASP A 291 3.22 -6.06 -10.42
C ASP A 291 3.30 -5.86 -11.94
N VAL A 292 4.25 -5.04 -12.36
CA VAL A 292 4.49 -4.72 -13.77
C VAL A 292 5.02 -5.90 -14.61
N ASP A 293 5.46 -6.98 -13.97
CA ASP A 293 5.89 -8.21 -14.65
C ASP A 293 4.72 -9.20 -14.79
N GLY A 294 3.56 -8.88 -14.21
CA GLY A 294 2.34 -9.67 -14.24
C GLY A 294 2.25 -10.73 -13.15
N ASN A 295 3.13 -10.73 -12.14
CA ASN A 295 2.90 -11.54 -10.95
C ASN A 295 1.71 -10.98 -10.18
N ILE A 296 0.91 -11.89 -9.63
CA ILE A 296 -0.28 -11.53 -8.85
C ILE A 296 -0.02 -11.83 -7.39
N TYR A 297 -0.28 -10.85 -6.54
CA TYR A 297 -0.28 -10.97 -5.10
C TYR A 297 -1.72 -11.10 -4.62
N LEU A 298 -1.94 -11.84 -3.54
CA LEU A 298 -3.23 -11.86 -2.87
C LEU A 298 -3.06 -11.97 -1.36
N THR A 299 -3.96 -11.29 -0.65
CA THR A 299 -4.23 -11.56 0.77
C THR A 299 -5.28 -12.67 0.87
N ALA A 300 -5.15 -13.54 1.87
CA ALA A 300 -6.07 -14.65 2.08
C ALA A 300 -6.28 -14.96 3.57
N ASN A 301 -7.54 -14.97 4.01
CA ASN A 301 -7.94 -15.12 5.40
C ASN A 301 -8.79 -16.36 5.68
N GLY A 302 -8.77 -16.81 6.93
CA GLY A 302 -9.59 -17.94 7.39
C GLY A 302 -11.09 -17.71 7.24
N ALA A 303 -11.86 -18.80 7.20
CA ALA A 303 -13.30 -18.75 7.32
C ALA A 303 -13.75 -18.32 8.72
N TRP A 304 -14.78 -17.46 8.80
CA TRP A 304 -15.43 -17.06 10.05
C TRP A 304 -16.29 -18.21 10.58
N ASP A 305 -15.70 -19.17 11.29
CA ASP A 305 -16.48 -20.16 12.06
C ASP A 305 -16.00 -20.27 13.52
N ASP A 306 -16.92 -20.60 14.41
CA ASP A 306 -16.71 -20.67 15.87
C ASP A 306 -15.64 -21.71 16.30
N THR A 307 -15.20 -22.57 15.38
CA THR A 307 -14.22 -23.65 15.57
C THR A 307 -12.81 -23.23 15.13
N TYR A 308 -12.70 -22.40 14.09
CA TYR A 308 -11.46 -21.84 13.57
C TYR A 308 -11.31 -20.39 14.02
N GLN A 309 -10.97 -20.20 15.30
CA GLN A 309 -10.55 -18.91 15.88
C GLN A 309 -9.17 -18.46 15.35
N SER A 310 -8.91 -18.58 14.05
CA SER A 310 -7.64 -18.17 13.47
C SER A 310 -7.86 -17.52 12.12
N ASP A 311 -8.09 -16.20 12.14
CA ASP A 311 -7.74 -15.33 11.02
C ASP A 311 -6.22 -15.41 10.88
N VAL A 312 -5.73 -16.37 10.10
CA VAL A 312 -4.32 -16.41 9.71
C VAL A 312 -4.24 -15.64 8.40
N GLY A 313 -3.76 -14.41 8.45
CA GLY A 313 -3.60 -13.57 7.27
C GLY A 313 -2.42 -14.02 6.44
N TYR A 314 -2.65 -14.64 5.29
CA TYR A 314 -1.59 -15.07 4.39
C TYR A 314 -1.46 -14.14 3.20
N VAL A 315 -0.22 -13.92 2.78
CA VAL A 315 0.06 -13.26 1.51
C VAL A 315 0.70 -14.27 0.58
N PHE A 316 0.13 -14.43 -0.61
CA PHE A 316 0.61 -15.34 -1.64
C PHE A 316 1.02 -14.57 -2.90
N ARG A 317 1.96 -15.13 -3.64
CA ARG A 317 2.32 -14.73 -5.01
C ARG A 317 1.98 -15.84 -5.99
N ILE A 318 1.35 -15.49 -7.10
CA ILE A 318 1.20 -16.30 -8.31
C ILE A 318 2.16 -15.71 -9.35
N ASP A 319 3.00 -16.55 -9.94
CA ASP A 319 3.92 -16.11 -11.00
C ASP A 319 3.14 -15.69 -12.26
N ALA A 320 3.72 -14.78 -13.04
CA ALA A 320 3.10 -14.23 -14.25
C ALA A 320 2.53 -15.28 -15.21
N TRP A 321 1.43 -14.92 -15.87
CA TRP A 321 0.77 -15.80 -16.83
C TRP A 321 1.68 -16.15 -18.01
N ASN A 322 1.74 -17.44 -18.34
CA ASN A 322 2.33 -17.92 -19.58
C ASN A 322 1.42 -19.00 -20.18
N PRO A 323 0.81 -18.78 -21.36
CA PRO A 323 -0.11 -19.74 -21.94
C PRO A 323 0.55 -21.09 -22.32
N SER A 324 1.87 -21.11 -22.49
CA SER A 324 2.62 -22.34 -22.77
C SER A 324 2.99 -23.11 -21.49
N SER A 325 2.98 -22.44 -20.34
CA SER A 325 3.32 -23.00 -19.04
C SER A 325 2.59 -22.24 -17.93
N PRO A 326 1.25 -22.39 -17.83
CA PRO A 326 0.46 -21.61 -16.92
C PRO A 326 0.83 -21.90 -15.46
N PRO A 327 0.81 -20.89 -14.57
CA PRO A 327 1.05 -21.10 -13.15
C PRO A 327 -0.02 -22.04 -12.58
N THR A 328 0.39 -23.05 -11.81
CA THR A 328 -0.50 -24.05 -11.21
C THR A 328 -0.53 -23.99 -9.68
N THR A 329 0.33 -23.16 -9.10
CA THR A 329 0.54 -23.02 -7.66
C THR A 329 0.78 -21.56 -7.32
N MET A 330 0.64 -21.23 -6.04
CA MET A 330 1.05 -19.95 -5.48
C MET A 330 2.06 -20.16 -4.35
N THR A 331 2.95 -19.21 -4.17
CA THR A 331 4.01 -19.22 -3.15
C THR A 331 3.59 -18.32 -1.99
N ARG A 332 3.62 -18.83 -0.76
CA ARG A 332 3.39 -17.99 0.42
C ARG A 332 4.60 -17.08 0.66
N ILE A 333 4.39 -15.78 0.64
CA ILE A 333 5.43 -14.75 0.83
C ILE A 333 5.34 -14.05 2.18
N ALA A 334 4.20 -14.13 2.88
CA ALA A 334 4.06 -13.68 4.26
C ALA A 334 2.94 -14.43 4.98
N ALA A 335 2.95 -14.39 6.32
CA ALA A 335 1.91 -14.97 7.16
C ALA A 335 1.75 -14.16 8.44
N GLY A 336 0.51 -13.95 8.88
CA GLY A 336 0.20 -13.26 10.10
C GLY A 336 -0.29 -14.19 11.21
N THR A 337 0.02 -13.86 12.46
CA THR A 337 -0.64 -14.41 13.67
C THR A 337 -1.83 -13.59 14.18
N MET A 338 -3.04 -14.18 14.22
CA MET A 338 -4.24 -13.52 14.75
C MET A 338 -4.02 -12.97 16.17
N ASP A 339 -4.50 -11.76 16.45
CA ASP A 339 -4.84 -11.36 17.81
C ASP A 339 -6.29 -11.81 18.09
N PRO A 340 -6.53 -12.88 18.88
CA PRO A 340 -7.87 -13.37 19.14
C PRO A 340 -8.74 -12.38 19.93
N SER A 341 -8.16 -11.30 20.47
CA SER A 341 -8.93 -10.23 21.10
C SER A 341 -9.42 -9.16 20.13
N ASN A 342 -8.91 -9.14 18.89
CA ASN A 342 -9.26 -8.18 17.84
C ASN A 342 -9.43 -8.89 16.48
N PRO A 343 -10.57 -9.57 16.24
CA PRO A 343 -10.82 -10.31 15.02
C PRO A 343 -11.18 -9.39 13.85
N ASP A 344 -10.22 -9.03 13.02
CA ASP A 344 -10.42 -8.54 11.65
C ASP A 344 -9.06 -8.61 10.95
N TRP A 345 -8.98 -9.00 9.68
CA TRP A 345 -7.67 -8.96 9.02
C TRP A 345 -7.65 -8.78 7.50
N GLN A 346 -6.64 -8.04 7.03
CA GLN A 346 -6.14 -7.98 5.64
C GLN A 346 -7.17 -7.67 4.55
N LYS A 347 -7.83 -6.52 4.65
CA LYS A 347 -8.90 -6.09 3.71
C LYS A 347 -8.40 -5.37 2.47
N ALA A 348 -7.25 -4.73 2.55
CA ALA A 348 -6.73 -3.92 1.47
C ALA A 348 -5.26 -4.22 1.22
N MET A 349 -4.88 -4.19 -0.03
CA MET A 349 -3.52 -4.29 -0.50
C MET A 349 -3.26 -3.17 -1.50
N ALA A 350 -2.01 -2.73 -1.58
CA ALA A 350 -1.60 -1.77 -2.60
C ALA A 350 -0.16 -2.09 -3.01
N PHE A 351 0.12 -1.97 -4.30
CA PHE A 351 1.45 -2.13 -4.86
C PHE A 351 1.96 -0.79 -5.40
N ASP A 352 3.13 -0.34 -4.94
CA ASP A 352 3.69 0.96 -5.35
C ASP A 352 4.84 0.86 -6.37
N GLY A 353 5.09 -0.35 -6.90
CA GLY A 353 6.30 -0.64 -7.67
C GLY A 353 6.19 -0.52 -9.17
N SER A 354 7.35 -0.18 -9.77
CA SER A 354 7.57 -0.14 -11.21
C SER A 354 8.33 -1.38 -11.72
N SER A 355 8.54 -2.38 -10.87
CA SER A 355 9.25 -3.64 -11.09
C SER A 355 8.61 -4.74 -10.22
N ASN A 356 8.96 -6.02 -10.38
CA ASN A 356 8.45 -7.05 -9.45
C ASN A 356 8.95 -6.86 -8.01
N LEU A 357 8.18 -7.41 -7.05
CA LEU A 357 8.50 -7.31 -5.61
C LEU A 357 9.88 -7.88 -5.23
N ALA A 358 10.40 -8.85 -6.00
CA ALA A 358 11.64 -9.54 -5.70
C ALA A 358 12.90 -8.81 -6.18
N GLU A 359 12.77 -7.73 -6.94
CA GLU A 359 13.91 -6.90 -7.35
C GLU A 359 14.47 -6.04 -6.22
N GLY A 360 13.71 -5.87 -5.13
CA GLY A 360 14.05 -4.94 -4.07
C GLY A 360 13.86 -3.49 -4.53
N GLY A 361 12.95 -2.79 -3.87
CA GLY A 361 12.71 -1.38 -4.16
C GLY A 361 13.76 -0.50 -3.50
N HIS A 362 14.09 0.62 -4.14
CA HIS A 362 14.54 1.83 -3.46
C HIS A 362 13.79 3.00 -4.10
N TYR A 363 13.58 4.07 -3.34
CA TYR A 363 12.92 5.26 -3.88
C TYR A 363 13.95 6.30 -4.30
N ASP A 364 13.77 6.88 -5.49
CA ASP A 364 14.51 8.06 -5.95
C ASP A 364 13.50 9.14 -6.37
N PRO A 365 13.28 10.20 -5.56
CA PRO A 365 12.32 11.26 -5.86
C PRO A 365 12.68 12.07 -7.12
N THR A 366 13.90 11.96 -7.64
CA THR A 366 14.26 12.58 -8.93
C THR A 366 13.91 11.73 -10.13
N ASN A 367 13.65 10.45 -9.93
CA ASN A 367 13.30 9.53 -10.99
C ASN A 367 11.83 9.09 -10.88
N PRO A 368 10.92 9.69 -11.65
CA PRO A 368 9.51 9.29 -11.64
C PRO A 368 9.28 7.84 -12.11
N SER A 369 10.30 7.17 -12.67
CA SER A 369 10.25 5.77 -13.07
C SER A 369 10.82 4.80 -12.04
N GLN A 370 11.36 5.26 -10.91
CA GLN A 370 11.82 4.40 -9.81
C GLN A 370 10.93 4.61 -8.60
N MET A 371 9.79 3.92 -8.65
CA MET A 371 8.87 3.82 -7.52
C MET A 371 9.27 2.57 -6.71
N GLY A 372 9.12 2.61 -5.39
CA GLY A 372 9.55 1.49 -4.54
C GLY A 372 8.85 0.19 -4.93
N ASN A 373 9.51 -0.96 -4.90
CA ASN A 373 8.87 -2.27 -5.10
C ASN A 373 8.37 -2.81 -3.77
N ARG A 374 7.24 -2.29 -3.26
CA ARG A 374 6.63 -2.71 -2.00
C ARG A 374 5.18 -3.10 -2.19
N LEU A 375 4.80 -4.11 -1.41
CA LEU A 375 3.42 -4.54 -1.29
C LEU A 375 2.94 -4.16 0.11
N TYR A 376 2.03 -3.21 0.19
CA TYR A 376 1.46 -2.76 1.45
C TYR A 376 0.21 -3.57 1.73
N VAL A 377 0.17 -4.14 2.92
CA VAL A 377 -0.97 -4.91 3.39
C VAL A 377 -1.53 -4.19 4.60
N ASP A 378 -2.76 -3.72 4.49
CA ASP A 378 -3.47 -3.14 5.61
C ASP A 378 -3.99 -4.25 6.53
N GLN A 379 -3.55 -4.21 7.77
CA GLN A 379 -3.91 -5.13 8.84
C GLN A 379 -4.83 -4.39 9.80
N ASP A 380 -6.05 -4.18 9.33
CA ASP A 380 -7.13 -3.57 10.12
C ASP A 380 -7.40 -4.37 11.40
N PHE A 381 -7.87 -3.67 12.43
CA PHE A 381 -8.33 -4.27 13.68
C PHE A 381 -9.81 -3.97 13.86
N TRP A 382 -10.52 -4.93 14.47
CA TRP A 382 -11.92 -4.78 14.83
C TRP A 382 -12.31 -3.38 15.35
N TRP A 383 -13.46 -2.89 14.90
CA TRP A 383 -14.08 -1.63 15.30
C TRP A 383 -13.96 -1.38 16.81
N GLY A 384 -13.08 -0.44 17.20
CA GLY A 384 -12.91 -0.03 18.60
C GLY A 384 -11.80 -0.72 19.39
N SER A 385 -10.90 -1.43 18.71
CA SER A 385 -9.70 -2.04 19.29
C SER A 385 -8.78 -1.05 20.02
N GLY A 386 -8.84 0.24 19.68
CA GLY A 386 -8.07 1.30 20.35
C GLY A 386 -6.56 1.23 20.13
N GLY A 387 -6.08 0.38 19.21
CA GLY A 387 -4.69 0.31 18.78
C GLY A 387 -4.40 1.18 17.55
N PRO A 388 -3.12 1.51 17.27
CA PRO A 388 -2.72 1.99 15.95
C PRO A 388 -3.01 0.93 14.89
N ASP A 389 -3.57 1.34 13.76
CA ASP A 389 -3.67 0.48 12.58
C ASP A 389 -2.28 0.03 12.18
N VAL A 390 -2.22 -1.15 11.59
CA VAL A 390 -0.96 -1.70 11.12
C VAL A 390 -1.04 -1.76 9.61
N VAL A 391 -0.16 -1.05 8.92
CA VAL A 391 0.11 -1.32 7.51
C VAL A 391 1.51 -1.86 7.42
N SER A 392 1.62 -3.04 6.84
CA SER A 392 2.88 -3.76 6.66
C SER A 392 3.33 -3.63 5.22
N GLY A 393 4.48 -3.00 4.98
CA GLY A 393 5.17 -3.08 3.70
C GLY A 393 6.01 -4.34 3.63
N LEU A 394 5.65 -5.22 2.71
CA LEU A 394 6.47 -6.36 2.32
C LEU A 394 7.46 -5.94 1.23
N SER A 395 8.71 -6.39 1.36
CA SER A 395 9.75 -6.19 0.35
C SER A 395 10.82 -7.28 0.45
N THR A 396 11.61 -7.44 -0.60
CA THR A 396 12.89 -8.15 -0.54
C THR A 396 13.99 -7.11 -0.38
N SER A 397 14.47 -6.86 0.84
CA SER A 397 15.41 -5.75 1.05
C SER A 397 16.80 -6.22 1.46
N THR A 398 17.79 -5.67 0.76
CA THR A 398 19.18 -5.56 1.21
C THR A 398 19.31 -4.42 2.22
N ASP A 399 20.45 -4.33 2.88
CA ASP A 399 20.90 -3.23 3.74
C ASP A 399 22.36 -2.99 3.33
N THR A 400 22.54 -2.07 2.39
CA THR A 400 23.79 -1.88 1.64
C THR A 400 24.86 -1.19 2.48
N ASP A 401 24.47 -0.24 3.33
CA ASP A 401 25.39 0.49 4.19
C ASP A 401 25.52 -0.09 5.62
N ALA A 402 24.73 -1.11 5.93
CA ALA A 402 24.73 -1.87 7.17
C ALA A 402 24.40 -1.05 8.41
N ASP A 403 23.51 -0.06 8.28
CA ASP A 403 23.04 0.76 9.39
C ASP A 403 21.86 0.14 10.17
N GLY A 404 21.29 -0.95 9.65
CA GLY A 404 20.16 -1.67 10.22
C GLY A 404 18.80 -1.28 9.65
N VAL A 405 18.75 -0.36 8.68
CA VAL A 405 17.58 0.05 7.91
C VAL A 405 17.72 -0.55 6.51
N PRO A 406 16.78 -1.38 6.07
CA PRO A 406 16.88 -1.97 4.74
C PRO A 406 16.77 -0.91 3.63
N ASP A 407 17.51 -1.05 2.52
CA ASP A 407 17.60 -0.11 1.39
C ASP A 407 16.26 0.40 0.88
N ALA A 408 15.21 -0.43 0.95
CA ALA A 408 13.87 0.00 0.59
C ALA A 408 13.35 1.12 1.50
N LEU A 409 13.63 1.07 2.79
CA LEU A 409 13.24 2.10 3.75
C LEU A 409 14.25 3.19 3.95
N ASP A 410 15.47 2.97 3.49
CA ASP A 410 16.57 3.83 3.82
C ASP A 410 16.57 5.10 2.98
N ASN A 411 16.30 6.24 3.63
CA ASN A 411 16.35 7.56 3.03
C ASN A 411 17.78 8.02 2.68
N ALA A 412 18.80 7.23 3.02
CA ALA A 412 20.17 7.40 2.59
C ALA A 412 20.91 6.06 2.41
N HIS A 413 20.35 5.10 1.66
CA HIS A 413 20.81 3.71 1.48
C HIS A 413 22.31 3.41 1.16
N LEU A 414 23.14 4.44 0.94
CA LEU A 414 24.60 4.32 0.77
C LEU A 414 25.41 5.03 1.88
N THR A 415 24.75 5.68 2.84
CA THR A 415 25.33 6.47 3.92
C THR A 415 24.59 6.22 5.23
N ALA A 416 25.21 5.36 6.06
CA ALA A 416 24.64 4.88 7.31
C ALA A 416 24.04 5.99 8.20
N ASN A 417 22.75 5.87 8.49
CA ASN A 417 21.95 6.82 9.25
C ASN A 417 20.74 6.15 9.91
N ALA A 418 20.98 5.20 10.81
CA ALA A 418 19.93 4.41 11.48
C ALA A 418 18.80 5.21 12.14
N ALA A 419 18.98 6.51 12.39
CA ALA A 419 17.96 7.42 12.90
C ALA A 419 16.96 7.92 11.83
N GLN A 420 17.28 7.77 10.54
CA GLN A 420 16.45 8.11 9.38
C GLN A 420 15.88 9.54 9.44
N GLN A 421 16.66 10.47 10.00
CA GLN A 421 16.24 11.86 10.12
C GLN A 421 16.09 12.49 8.73
N ASP A 422 14.91 13.02 8.46
CA ASP A 422 14.53 13.75 7.25
C ASP A 422 13.58 14.88 7.70
N ALA A 423 14.12 16.08 7.84
CA ALA A 423 13.45 17.20 8.51
C ALA A 423 12.52 18.00 7.60
N ASP A 424 12.81 18.06 6.30
CA ASP A 424 12.05 18.77 5.27
C ASP A 424 11.12 17.84 4.46
N GLN A 425 11.22 16.53 4.70
CA GLN A 425 10.27 15.48 4.29
C GLN A 425 10.27 15.21 2.79
N ASP A 426 11.45 15.22 2.20
CA ASP A 426 11.63 14.98 0.76
C ASP A 426 12.13 13.56 0.43
N MET A 427 12.24 12.71 1.45
CA MET A 427 12.73 11.32 1.41
C MET A 427 14.24 11.17 1.25
N TYR A 428 15.02 12.26 1.33
CA TYR A 428 16.46 12.18 1.53
C TYR A 428 16.80 12.38 3.00
N GLY A 429 17.63 11.48 3.54
CA GLY A 429 18.11 11.61 4.91
C GLY A 429 19.00 12.85 5.05
N ASN A 430 18.80 13.64 6.11
CA ASN A 430 19.62 14.80 6.50
C ASN A 430 21.14 14.57 6.34
N ILE A 431 21.60 13.34 6.60
CA ILE A 431 23.03 12.99 6.54
C ILE A 431 23.62 13.17 5.15
N ALA A 432 22.78 13.00 4.14
CA ALA A 432 23.12 12.91 2.74
C ALA A 432 22.54 14.11 1.97
N ASP A 433 21.43 14.69 2.42
CA ASP A 433 20.81 15.84 1.80
C ASP A 433 21.53 17.17 2.10
N ALA A 434 22.05 17.80 1.04
CA ALA A 434 22.68 19.12 1.09
C ALA A 434 21.97 20.16 0.21
N ASP A 435 20.81 19.80 -0.37
CA ASP A 435 19.99 20.60 -1.26
C ASP A 435 18.81 21.20 -0.47
N PHE A 436 19.13 22.14 0.41
CA PHE A 436 18.20 22.67 1.43
C PHE A 436 17.04 23.50 0.87
N ASN A 437 16.99 23.76 -0.43
CA ASN A 437 15.85 24.36 -1.12
C ASN A 437 15.19 23.41 -2.14
N ASN A 438 15.70 22.18 -2.21
CA ASN A 438 15.26 21.07 -3.03
C ASN A 438 15.19 21.48 -4.50
N ASP A 439 16.14 22.29 -4.99
CA ASP A 439 16.15 22.75 -6.39
C ASP A 439 16.85 21.78 -7.37
N GLY A 440 17.35 20.67 -6.84
CA GLY A 440 18.04 19.59 -7.55
C GLY A 440 19.55 19.82 -7.69
N LEU A 441 20.11 20.88 -7.11
CA LEU A 441 21.53 21.20 -7.20
C LEU A 441 22.08 21.85 -5.93
N VAL A 442 23.00 21.15 -5.27
CA VAL A 442 23.75 21.68 -4.13
C VAL A 442 24.68 22.82 -4.57
N GLY A 443 24.33 24.05 -4.20
CA GLY A 443 24.99 25.23 -4.73
C GLY A 443 25.03 26.43 -3.80
N THR A 444 25.13 27.61 -4.42
CA THR A 444 25.29 28.87 -3.68
C THR A 444 24.06 29.27 -2.88
N THR A 445 22.88 28.81 -3.29
CA THR A 445 21.62 29.05 -2.56
C THR A 445 21.64 28.28 -1.24
N ASP A 446 21.99 26.99 -1.28
CA ASP A 446 22.09 26.13 -0.10
C ASP A 446 23.19 26.58 0.85
N MET A 447 24.33 27.01 0.32
CA MET A 447 25.37 27.64 1.11
C MET A 447 24.88 28.89 1.84
N ALA A 448 23.99 29.68 1.23
CA ALA A 448 23.41 30.84 1.89
C ALA A 448 22.45 30.42 3.01
N ILE A 449 21.64 29.37 2.79
CA ILE A 449 20.74 28.80 3.80
C ILE A 449 21.55 28.25 4.98
N LEU A 450 22.59 27.45 4.74
CA LEU A 450 23.46 26.90 5.78
C LEU A 450 24.12 28.01 6.60
N LYS A 451 24.68 29.03 5.94
CA LYS A 451 25.31 30.17 6.62
C LYS A 451 24.34 30.99 7.45
N ALA A 452 23.11 31.16 6.98
CA ALA A 452 22.07 31.89 7.71
C ALA A 452 21.69 31.18 9.03
N ASN A 453 21.87 29.86 9.10
CA ASN A 453 21.56 29.04 10.26
C ASN A 453 22.80 28.64 11.08
N TRP A 454 23.98 29.19 10.77
CA TRP A 454 25.25 28.84 11.44
C TRP A 454 25.19 29.04 12.96
N LEU A 455 25.63 28.03 13.72
CA LEU A 455 25.52 27.93 15.19
C LEU A 455 24.08 27.94 15.73
N GLY A 456 23.08 27.77 14.85
CA GLY A 456 21.69 27.58 15.19
C GLY A 456 21.35 26.10 15.38
N SER A 457 20.06 25.81 15.45
CA SER A 457 19.51 24.46 15.66
C SER A 457 18.42 24.13 14.62
N ASN A 458 18.56 24.67 13.40
CA ASN A 458 17.60 24.39 12.35
C ASN A 458 17.79 22.94 11.91
N PRO A 459 16.78 22.07 12.09
CA PRO A 459 16.93 20.64 11.85
C PRO A 459 17.12 20.30 10.38
N VAL A 460 16.76 21.16 9.42
CA VAL A 460 16.96 20.88 7.97
C VAL A 460 18.44 20.90 7.61
N VAL A 461 19.19 21.85 8.16
CA VAL A 461 20.62 22.03 7.82
C VAL A 461 21.58 21.50 8.89
N ASP A 462 21.04 20.89 9.94
CA ASP A 462 21.74 20.04 10.91
C ASP A 462 21.81 18.62 10.33
N MET A 463 22.73 18.45 9.38
CA MET A 463 22.86 17.25 8.56
C MET A 463 23.19 16.02 9.40
N ASP A 464 23.92 16.17 10.50
CA ASP A 464 24.25 15.03 11.38
C ASP A 464 23.35 14.88 12.61
N GLY A 465 22.32 15.73 12.72
CA GLY A 465 21.30 15.63 13.77
C GLY A 465 21.85 15.82 15.18
N ASN A 466 23.00 16.49 15.35
CA ASN A 466 23.61 16.67 16.66
C ASN A 466 22.95 17.79 17.49
N GLY A 467 22.00 18.51 16.90
CA GLY A 467 21.26 19.62 17.50
C GLY A 467 21.91 21.00 17.29
N THR A 468 23.00 21.10 16.53
CA THR A 468 23.69 22.37 16.24
C THR A 468 24.32 22.39 14.86
N VAL A 469 23.96 23.39 14.06
CA VAL A 469 24.54 23.64 12.74
C VAL A 469 25.96 24.17 12.87
N GLY A 470 26.95 23.40 12.43
CA GLY A 470 28.35 23.72 12.62
C GLY A 470 29.31 23.13 11.58
N THR A 471 30.55 22.90 12.00
CA THR A 471 31.64 22.50 11.11
C THR A 471 31.46 21.09 10.54
N SER A 472 30.77 20.21 11.26
CA SER A 472 30.48 18.86 10.81
C SER A 472 29.46 18.87 9.67
N ASP A 473 28.40 19.67 9.78
CA ASP A 473 27.41 19.90 8.71
C ASP A 473 28.06 20.54 7.50
N PHE A 474 28.86 21.59 7.70
CA PHE A 474 29.59 22.23 6.61
C PHE A 474 30.52 21.27 5.85
N THR A 475 31.13 20.31 6.56
CA THR A 475 31.99 19.31 5.93
C THR A 475 31.20 18.37 5.03
N ARG A 476 30.01 17.93 5.48
CA ARG A 476 29.09 17.09 4.70
C ARG A 476 28.52 17.85 3.50
N PHE A 477 28.01 19.05 3.73
CA PHE A 477 27.57 19.97 2.68
C PHE A 477 28.64 20.12 1.59
N LYS A 478 29.88 20.42 1.99
CA LYS A 478 30.98 20.61 1.05
C LYS A 478 31.33 19.34 0.27
N SER A 479 31.13 18.16 0.86
CA SER A 479 31.35 16.88 0.17
C SER A 479 30.38 16.66 -1.01
N ARG A 480 29.23 17.35 -0.97
CA ARG A 480 28.18 17.32 -1.99
C ARG A 480 28.13 18.59 -2.85
N TRP A 481 29.13 19.49 -2.75
CA TRP A 481 29.14 20.73 -3.51
C TRP A 481 29.08 20.50 -5.03
N LEU A 482 28.10 21.10 -5.71
CA LEU A 482 27.77 20.92 -7.13
C LEU A 482 27.27 19.51 -7.49
N ALA A 483 26.89 18.70 -6.50
CA ALA A 483 26.17 17.46 -6.75
C ALA A 483 24.70 17.76 -7.09
N SER A 484 24.12 16.89 -7.90
CA SER A 484 22.68 16.81 -8.13
C SER A 484 22.15 15.54 -7.48
N ALA A 485 20.87 15.54 -7.15
CA ALA A 485 20.20 14.37 -6.62
C ALA A 485 20.30 13.17 -7.59
N PRO A 486 20.25 11.93 -7.07
CA PRO A 486 20.03 11.61 -5.67
C PRO A 486 21.26 11.81 -4.76
N PHE A 487 21.01 12.16 -3.51
CA PHE A 487 22.04 12.45 -2.52
C PHE A 487 22.22 11.23 -1.60
N PHE A 488 22.95 10.21 -2.03
CA PHE A 488 23.24 9.02 -1.21
C PHE A 488 24.73 8.89 -0.89
#